data_AF-X0X367-F1
#
_entry.id   AF-X0X367-F1
#
_cell.length_a   1.000
_cell.length_b   1.000
_cell.length_c   1.000
_cell.angle_alpha   90.00
_cell.angle_beta   90.00
_cell.angle_gamma   90.00
#
_symmetry.space_group_name_H-M   'P 1'
#
loop_
_entity.id
_entity.type
_entity.pdbx_description
1 polymer ?
#
loop_
_entity_poly.entity_id
_entity_poly.type
_entity_poly.pdbx_seq_one_letter_code
_entity_poly.pdbx_strand_id
1 'polypeptide(L)'
;LSIAEQQIVSIARALASNCKVLILDEPTSALSQRDIDNLFKVMKKLKIQGVSIIFISHKLGEVLKIADRVTILRDSQKVGTFYIGDLTEDKIVELIIGRSIREKYPKIQNISTEEELLKLKNLSLKDKFFNISFSLKKGEVLGIVGALGAGKSELAMTLFGAYKRKASGEIYFRSKKVSIQSPEEAISKKIALVTEDRRGAGLILNKGIRFNISLPVLRNINRMGFVKIEIEKKTVQEYIKKLKIQCKGRIQA
;
A
#
# COMPACT_ATOMS: atom_id res chain seq x y z
N LEU A 1 7.70 -21.23 20.51
CA LEU A 1 6.95 -21.62 19.31
C LEU A 1 7.11 -20.52 18.26
N SER A 2 7.63 -20.84 17.08
CA SER A 2 7.61 -19.95 15.91
C SER A 2 6.17 -19.56 15.56
N ILE A 3 5.96 -18.50 14.78
CA ILE A 3 4.60 -18.09 14.36
C ILE A 3 3.90 -19.24 13.61
N ALA A 4 4.66 -20.00 12.80
CA ALA A 4 4.18 -21.22 12.14
C ALA A 4 3.70 -22.28 13.13
N GLU A 5 4.50 -22.57 14.16
CA GLU A 5 4.14 -23.54 15.19
C GLU A 5 2.91 -23.08 15.99
N GLN A 6 2.80 -21.79 16.30
CA GLN A 6 1.63 -21.22 16.97
C GLN A 6 0.34 -21.40 16.16
N GLN A 7 0.42 -21.24 14.83
CA GLN A 7 -0.73 -21.49 13.96
C GLN A 7 -1.11 -22.96 13.88
N ILE A 8 -0.12 -23.86 13.75
CA ILE A 8 -0.38 -25.30 13.75
C ILE A 8 -1.02 -25.73 15.07
N VAL A 9 -0.53 -25.23 16.21
CA VAL A 9 -1.13 -25.48 17.53
C VAL A 9 -2.55 -24.92 17.60
N SER A 10 -2.80 -23.75 17.02
CA SER A 10 -4.15 -23.17 16.98
C SER A 10 -5.12 -24.01 16.15
N ILE A 11 -4.67 -24.54 15.01
CA ILE A 11 -5.45 -25.48 14.19
C ILE A 11 -5.69 -26.78 14.96
N ALA A 12 -4.66 -27.36 15.58
CA ALA A 12 -4.78 -28.57 16.40
C ALA A 12 -5.79 -28.39 17.55
N ARG A 13 -5.77 -27.24 18.22
CA ARG A 13 -6.74 -26.89 19.28
C ARG A 13 -8.17 -26.79 18.74
N ALA A 14 -8.36 -26.19 17.56
CA ALA A 14 -9.67 -26.13 16.92
C ALA A 14 -10.20 -27.53 16.57
N LEU A 15 -9.33 -28.44 16.14
CA LEU A 15 -9.70 -29.82 15.79
C LEU A 15 -10.00 -30.69 17.01
N ALA A 16 -9.29 -30.50 18.11
CA ALA A 16 -9.60 -31.17 19.38
C ALA A 16 -11.04 -30.87 19.85
N SER A 17 -11.63 -29.78 19.37
CA SER A 17 -13.01 -29.38 19.65
C SER A 17 -14.04 -29.95 18.65
N ASN A 18 -13.67 -30.95 17.84
CA ASN A 18 -14.54 -31.60 16.84
C ASN A 18 -15.15 -30.60 15.83
N CYS A 19 -14.33 -29.67 15.36
CA CYS A 19 -14.73 -28.57 14.50
C CYS A 19 -15.19 -29.02 13.10
N LYS A 20 -16.36 -28.58 12.66
CA LYS A 20 -16.90 -28.81 11.30
C LYS A 20 -16.52 -27.71 10.30
N VAL A 21 -16.21 -26.50 10.79
CA VAL A 21 -15.90 -25.32 9.97
C VAL A 21 -14.71 -24.56 10.54
N LEU A 22 -13.58 -24.57 9.84
CA LEU A 22 -12.37 -23.86 10.22
C LEU A 22 -12.25 -22.55 9.42
N ILE A 23 -12.11 -21.41 10.11
CA ILE A 23 -11.87 -20.12 9.47
C ILE A 23 -10.42 -19.71 9.74
N LEU A 24 -9.67 -19.42 8.69
CA LEU A 24 -8.27 -19.01 8.76
C LEU A 24 -8.13 -17.63 8.11
N ASP A 25 -7.74 -16.63 8.90
CA ASP A 25 -7.55 -15.24 8.46
C ASP A 25 -6.07 -14.94 8.22
N GLU A 26 -5.70 -14.74 6.94
CA GLU A 26 -4.33 -14.53 6.46
C GLU A 26 -3.24 -15.38 7.15
N PRO A 27 -3.43 -16.71 7.24
CA PRO A 27 -2.54 -17.55 8.05
C PRO A 27 -1.12 -17.62 7.48
N THR A 28 -0.90 -17.34 6.20
CA THR A 28 0.42 -17.47 5.56
C THR A 28 1.29 -16.22 5.63
N SER A 29 0.80 -15.13 6.22
CA SER A 29 1.45 -13.80 6.18
C SER A 29 2.88 -13.78 6.74
N ALA A 30 3.14 -14.54 7.80
CA ALA A 30 4.43 -14.59 8.49
C ALA A 30 5.20 -15.92 8.31
N LEU A 31 4.78 -16.75 7.34
CA LEU A 31 5.31 -18.09 7.17
C LEU A 31 6.35 -18.17 6.04
N SER A 32 7.33 -19.07 6.19
CA SER A 32 8.22 -19.44 5.10
C SER A 32 7.49 -20.31 4.07
N GLN A 33 8.01 -20.43 2.84
CA GLN A 33 7.39 -21.27 1.81
C GLN A 33 7.24 -22.74 2.28
N ARG A 34 8.24 -23.26 3.00
CA ARG A 34 8.21 -24.62 3.57
C ARG A 34 7.08 -24.79 4.58
N ASP A 35 6.84 -23.78 5.41
CA ASP A 35 5.77 -23.80 6.42
C ASP A 35 4.39 -23.68 5.78
N ILE A 36 4.26 -22.86 4.74
CA ILE A 36 3.03 -22.74 3.94
C ILE A 36 2.66 -24.11 3.32
N ASP A 37 3.64 -24.82 2.75
CA ASP A 37 3.40 -26.14 2.15
C ASP A 37 2.96 -27.16 3.19
N ASN A 38 3.51 -27.10 4.42
CA ASN A 38 3.07 -27.94 5.54
C ASN A 38 1.65 -27.60 5.99
N LEU A 39 1.31 -26.32 6.12
CA LEU A 39 -0.04 -25.86 6.43
C LEU A 39 -1.05 -26.39 5.40
N PHE A 40 -0.72 -26.30 4.11
CA PHE A 40 -1.59 -26.82 3.05
C PHE A 40 -1.77 -28.34 3.10
N LYS A 41 -0.73 -29.09 3.46
CA LYS A 41 -0.87 -30.55 3.71
C LYS A 41 -1.84 -30.84 4.84
N VAL A 42 -1.77 -30.09 5.94
CA VAL A 42 -2.71 -30.23 7.07
C VAL A 42 -4.13 -29.91 6.59
N MET A 43 -4.35 -28.76 5.94
CA MET A 43 -5.66 -28.36 5.44
C MET A 43 -6.29 -29.40 4.51
N LYS A 44 -5.50 -30.00 3.60
CA LYS A 44 -5.98 -31.09 2.73
C LYS A 44 -6.44 -32.31 3.52
N LYS A 45 -5.72 -32.72 4.56
CA LYS A 45 -6.14 -33.83 5.44
C LYS A 45 -7.46 -33.52 6.15
N LEU A 46 -7.62 -32.29 6.66
CA LEU A 46 -8.85 -31.87 7.35
C LEU A 46 -10.05 -31.86 6.43
N LYS A 47 -9.86 -31.39 5.19
CA LYS A 47 -10.88 -31.45 4.16
C LYS A 47 -11.33 -32.89 3.88
N ILE A 48 -10.39 -33.84 3.78
CA ILE A 48 -10.70 -35.28 3.60
C ILE A 48 -11.50 -35.82 4.80
N GLN A 49 -11.24 -35.32 6.01
CA GLN A 49 -12.00 -35.65 7.21
C GLN A 49 -13.37 -34.97 7.31
N GLY A 50 -13.79 -34.24 6.27
CA GLY A 50 -15.10 -33.58 6.22
C GLY A 50 -15.16 -32.19 6.86
N VAL A 51 -14.02 -31.61 7.24
CA VAL A 51 -13.95 -30.24 7.77
C VAL A 51 -14.03 -29.24 6.62
N SER A 52 -15.01 -28.34 6.68
CA SER A 52 -15.08 -27.20 5.75
C SER A 52 -14.09 -26.12 6.16
N ILE A 53 -13.37 -25.52 5.21
CA ILE A 53 -12.36 -24.50 5.52
C ILE A 53 -12.66 -23.22 4.74
N ILE A 54 -12.76 -22.10 5.47
CA ILE A 54 -12.78 -20.75 4.91
C ILE A 54 -11.37 -20.17 5.06
N PHE A 55 -10.70 -19.98 3.93
CA PHE A 55 -9.34 -19.43 3.88
C PHE A 55 -9.37 -18.02 3.31
N ILE A 56 -9.02 -17.03 4.13
CA ILE A 56 -8.97 -15.63 3.74
C ILE A 56 -7.51 -15.32 3.38
N SER A 57 -7.28 -14.91 2.13
CA SER A 57 -5.95 -14.53 1.66
C SER A 57 -6.06 -13.56 0.49
N HIS A 58 -5.08 -12.66 0.41
CA HIS A 58 -4.85 -11.78 -0.73
C HIS A 58 -3.76 -12.31 -1.68
N LYS A 59 -3.18 -13.49 -1.39
CA LYS A 59 -2.13 -14.13 -2.20
C LYS A 59 -2.74 -15.13 -3.18
N LEU A 60 -2.89 -14.74 -4.44
CA LEU A 60 -3.57 -15.55 -5.46
C LEU A 60 -2.93 -16.92 -5.70
N GLY A 61 -1.60 -16.98 -5.71
CA GLY A 61 -0.88 -18.25 -5.87
C GLY A 61 -1.19 -19.27 -4.77
N GLU A 62 -1.60 -18.83 -3.58
CA GLU A 62 -2.09 -19.72 -2.51
C GLU A 62 -3.52 -20.16 -2.79
N VAL A 63 -4.41 -19.20 -3.06
CA VAL A 63 -5.84 -19.46 -3.35
C VAL A 63 -5.98 -20.49 -4.49
N LEU A 64 -5.26 -20.31 -5.58
CA LEU A 64 -5.27 -21.20 -6.75
C LEU A 64 -4.80 -22.62 -6.43
N LYS A 65 -3.95 -22.81 -5.42
CA LYS A 65 -3.38 -24.12 -5.05
C LYS A 65 -4.30 -24.96 -4.16
N ILE A 66 -5.16 -24.32 -3.35
CA ILE A 66 -5.89 -25.03 -2.27
C ILE A 66 -7.41 -24.85 -2.31
N ALA A 67 -7.93 -23.79 -2.94
CA ALA A 67 -9.35 -23.50 -2.90
C ALA A 67 -10.13 -24.37 -3.89
N ASP A 68 -11.32 -24.82 -3.50
CA ASP A 68 -12.30 -25.39 -4.44
C ASP A 68 -13.15 -24.29 -5.08
N ARG A 69 -13.46 -23.27 -4.27
CA ARG A 69 -14.29 -22.13 -4.63
C ARG A 69 -13.64 -20.85 -4.10
N VAL A 70 -13.82 -19.77 -4.84
CA VAL A 70 -13.37 -18.44 -4.44
C VAL A 70 -14.57 -17.51 -4.35
N THR A 71 -14.67 -16.75 -3.25
CA THR A 71 -15.61 -15.63 -3.13
C THR A 71 -14.81 -14.35 -3.16
N ILE A 72 -15.12 -13.50 -4.15
CA ILE A 72 -14.41 -12.23 -4.36
C ILE A 72 -15.22 -11.10 -3.74
N LEU A 73 -14.56 -10.33 -2.88
CA LEU A 73 -15.12 -9.15 -2.25
C LEU A 73 -14.42 -7.91 -2.83
N ARG A 74 -15.20 -6.89 -3.21
CA ARG A 74 -14.71 -5.58 -3.67
C ARG A 74 -15.63 -4.49 -3.18
N ASP A 75 -15.07 -3.37 -2.73
CA ASP A 75 -15.84 -2.22 -2.22
C ASP A 75 -16.86 -2.60 -1.13
N SER A 76 -16.47 -3.55 -0.25
CA SER A 76 -17.33 -4.17 0.77
C SER A 76 -18.57 -4.92 0.25
N GLN A 77 -18.60 -5.28 -1.02
CA GLN A 77 -19.67 -6.06 -1.63
C GLN A 77 -19.12 -7.38 -2.17
N LYS A 78 -19.98 -8.40 -2.17
CA LYS A 78 -19.69 -9.65 -2.86
C LYS A 78 -19.79 -9.42 -4.36
N VAL A 79 -18.66 -9.54 -5.06
CA VAL A 79 -18.63 -9.52 -6.53
C VAL A 79 -19.21 -10.82 -7.08
N GLY A 80 -18.85 -11.95 -6.46
CA GLY A 80 -19.36 -13.26 -6.86
C GLY A 80 -18.68 -14.40 -6.11
N THR A 81 -19.21 -15.61 -6.30
CA THR A 81 -18.57 -16.86 -5.87
C THR A 81 -18.46 -17.77 -7.09
N PHE A 82 -17.28 -18.33 -7.30
CA PHE A 82 -16.95 -19.12 -8.48
C PHE A 82 -16.22 -20.39 -8.07
N TYR A 83 -16.27 -21.44 -8.89
CA TYR A 83 -15.34 -22.56 -8.76
C TYR A 83 -13.98 -22.13 -9.29
N ILE A 84 -12.91 -22.60 -8.65
CA ILE A 84 -11.56 -22.17 -9.04
C ILE A 84 -11.21 -22.64 -10.46
N GLY A 85 -11.71 -23.80 -10.87
CA GLY A 85 -11.46 -24.37 -12.20
C GLY A 85 -12.09 -23.58 -13.35
N ASP A 86 -13.07 -22.73 -13.06
CA ASP A 86 -13.76 -21.92 -14.07
C ASP A 86 -13.08 -20.57 -14.32
N LEU A 87 -12.04 -20.23 -13.53
CA LEU A 87 -11.38 -18.93 -13.57
C LEU A 87 -9.89 -19.05 -13.89
N THR A 88 -9.42 -18.13 -14.72
CA THR A 88 -7.98 -17.86 -14.84
C THR A 88 -7.52 -16.88 -13.75
N GLU A 89 -6.23 -16.88 -13.44
CA GLU A 89 -5.63 -15.91 -12.50
C GLU A 89 -5.95 -14.47 -12.90
N ASP A 90 -5.81 -14.15 -14.19
CA ASP A 90 -6.16 -12.84 -14.73
C ASP A 90 -7.63 -12.48 -14.47
N LYS A 91 -8.56 -13.43 -14.62
CA LYS A 91 -9.98 -13.17 -14.37
C LYS A 91 -10.27 -12.89 -12.90
N ILE A 92 -9.60 -13.61 -11.99
CA ILE A 92 -9.73 -13.35 -10.55
C ILE A 92 -9.22 -11.93 -10.23
N VAL A 93 -8.06 -11.55 -10.77
CA VAL A 93 -7.49 -10.20 -10.61
C VAL A 93 -8.44 -9.14 -11.17
N GLU A 94 -9.03 -9.35 -12.36
CA GLU A 94 -10.02 -8.43 -12.93
C GLU A 94 -11.24 -8.26 -12.03
N LEU A 95 -11.75 -9.34 -11.44
CA LEU A 95 -12.90 -9.30 -10.53
C LEU A 95 -12.58 -8.56 -9.22
N ILE A 96 -11.37 -8.77 -8.67
CA ILE A 96 -10.88 -8.07 -7.47
C ILE A 96 -10.74 -6.57 -7.74
N ILE A 97 -10.19 -6.17 -8.88
CA ILE A 97 -9.87 -4.76 -9.18
C ILE A 97 -11.06 -4.04 -9.83
N GLY A 98 -11.94 -4.77 -10.51
CA GLY A 98 -13.11 -4.24 -11.20
C GLY A 98 -12.84 -3.59 -12.56
N ARG A 99 -11.72 -3.90 -13.20
CA ARG A 99 -11.32 -3.43 -14.54
C ARG A 99 -10.37 -4.42 -15.19
N SER A 100 -10.24 -4.35 -16.52
CA SER A 100 -9.37 -5.27 -17.25
C SER A 100 -7.88 -5.03 -16.94
N ILE A 101 -7.09 -6.10 -16.86
CA ILE A 101 -5.63 -6.02 -16.70
C ILE A 101 -4.97 -5.47 -17.96
N ARG A 102 -5.58 -5.64 -19.14
CA ARG A 102 -5.02 -5.14 -20.41
C ARG A 102 -4.99 -3.61 -20.50
N GLU A 103 -5.77 -2.93 -19.66
CA GLU A 103 -5.77 -1.47 -19.50
C GLU A 103 -4.75 -0.96 -18.47
N LYS A 104 -4.06 -1.87 -17.78
CA LYS A 104 -3.36 -1.60 -16.51
C LYS A 104 -1.94 -1.08 -16.68
N TYR A 105 -1.34 -1.33 -17.83
CA TYR A 105 -0.17 -0.58 -18.25
C TYR A 105 -0.66 0.36 -19.34
N PRO A 106 -0.79 1.69 -19.08
CA PRO A 106 -0.81 2.60 -20.22
C PRO A 106 0.38 2.20 -21.10
N LYS A 107 0.20 2.12 -22.41
CA LYS A 107 1.36 2.14 -23.31
C LYS A 107 2.05 3.46 -22.98
N ILE A 108 3.04 3.42 -22.08
CA ILE A 108 3.84 4.58 -21.74
C ILE A 108 4.62 4.81 -23.02
N GLN A 109 4.08 5.68 -23.88
CA GLN A 109 4.93 6.33 -24.86
C GLN A 109 6.04 6.95 -24.03
N ASN A 110 7.30 6.61 -24.33
CA ASN A 110 8.43 7.28 -23.71
C ASN A 110 8.37 8.76 -24.14
N ILE A 111 7.62 9.55 -23.39
CA ILE A 111 7.58 11.02 -23.45
C ILE A 111 8.69 11.53 -22.53
N SER A 112 9.80 10.79 -22.41
CA SER A 112 10.98 11.29 -21.73
C SER A 112 11.58 12.37 -22.60
N THR A 113 11.55 13.60 -22.11
CA THR A 113 12.25 14.71 -22.75
C THR A 113 13.72 14.69 -22.35
N GLU A 114 14.60 15.35 -23.10
CA GLU A 114 15.99 15.58 -22.66
C GLU A 114 16.10 16.56 -21.45
N GLU A 115 14.98 17.15 -21.01
CA GLU A 115 14.93 18.05 -19.84
C GLU A 115 15.21 17.28 -18.54
N GLU A 116 16.37 17.54 -17.91
CA GLU A 116 16.73 17.01 -16.58
C GLU A 116 15.82 17.63 -15.51
N LEU A 117 14.93 16.81 -14.92
CA LEU A 117 13.96 17.25 -13.92
C LEU A 117 14.55 17.22 -12.51
N LEU A 118 15.27 16.15 -12.16
CA LEU A 118 15.89 15.96 -10.85
C LEU A 118 17.32 15.46 -11.06
N LYS A 119 18.27 16.01 -10.31
CA LYS A 119 19.65 15.53 -10.27
C LYS A 119 20.13 15.51 -8.83
N LEU A 120 20.68 14.38 -8.41
CA LEU A 120 21.32 14.21 -7.13
C LEU A 120 22.82 14.14 -7.35
N LYS A 121 23.59 14.85 -6.51
CA LYS A 121 25.04 14.72 -6.46
C LYS A 121 25.47 14.43 -5.03
N ASN A 122 26.10 13.27 -4.87
CA ASN A 122 26.69 12.78 -3.63
C ASN A 122 25.74 12.86 -2.43
N LEU A 123 24.44 12.64 -2.66
CA LEU A 123 23.42 12.74 -1.62
C LEU A 123 23.66 11.62 -0.61
N SER A 124 23.80 11.99 0.66
CA SER A 124 24.05 11.05 1.74
C SER A 124 23.19 11.38 2.96
N LEU A 125 22.78 10.35 3.69
CA LEU A 125 22.11 10.45 4.98
C LEU A 125 22.84 9.54 5.95
N LYS A 126 23.35 10.12 7.05
CA LYS A 126 24.15 9.41 8.04
C LYS A 126 23.46 8.10 8.48
N ASP A 127 24.23 7.00 8.45
CA ASP A 127 23.83 5.65 8.85
C ASP A 127 22.64 5.06 8.05
N LYS A 128 22.30 5.63 6.89
CA LYS A 128 21.16 5.20 6.06
C LYS A 128 21.53 4.95 4.60
N PHE A 129 22.18 5.90 3.94
CA PHE A 129 22.69 5.73 2.58
C PHE A 129 23.85 6.70 2.31
N PHE A 130 24.73 6.34 1.39
CA PHE A 130 25.96 7.09 1.11
C PHE A 130 26.12 7.34 -0.38
N ASN A 131 26.47 8.58 -0.74
CA ASN A 131 26.94 8.98 -2.07
C ASN A 131 26.00 8.59 -3.24
N ILE A 132 24.70 8.87 -3.09
CA ILE A 132 23.73 8.63 -4.16
C ILE A 132 23.80 9.77 -5.19
N SER A 133 24.12 9.40 -6.43
CA SER A 133 24.22 10.31 -7.57
C SER A 133 23.49 9.72 -8.77
N PHE A 134 22.45 10.42 -9.24
CA PHE A 134 21.74 10.08 -10.48
C PHE A 134 20.98 11.30 -11.01
N SER A 135 20.58 11.24 -12.27
CA SER A 135 19.66 12.18 -12.92
C SER A 135 18.37 11.48 -13.32
N LEU A 136 17.27 12.22 -13.27
CA LEU A 136 15.94 11.80 -13.73
C LEU A 136 15.43 12.84 -14.71
N LYS A 137 15.08 12.41 -15.92
CA LYS A 137 14.48 13.25 -16.95
C LYS A 137 12.98 13.43 -16.73
N LYS A 138 12.43 14.53 -17.22
CA LYS A 138 10.99 14.75 -17.19
C LYS A 138 10.29 13.71 -18.06
N GLY A 139 9.29 13.03 -17.48
CA GLY A 139 8.55 11.94 -18.13
C GLY A 139 9.17 10.54 -17.92
N GLU A 140 10.38 10.46 -17.36
CA GLU A 140 11.03 9.20 -17.03
C GLU A 140 10.45 8.57 -15.76
N VAL A 141 10.36 7.24 -15.74
CA VAL A 141 9.99 6.45 -14.55
C VAL A 141 11.24 5.73 -14.04
N LEU A 142 11.74 6.14 -12.86
CA LEU A 142 12.90 5.52 -12.22
C LEU A 142 12.47 4.50 -11.16
N GLY A 143 12.94 3.26 -11.31
CA GLY A 143 12.79 2.21 -10.31
C GLY A 143 14.02 2.14 -9.40
N ILE A 144 13.82 2.23 -8.08
CA ILE A 144 14.87 2.03 -7.07
C ILE A 144 14.59 0.73 -6.33
N VAL A 145 15.49 -0.25 -6.47
CA VAL A 145 15.35 -1.59 -5.88
C VAL A 145 16.50 -1.90 -4.93
N GLY A 146 16.27 -2.77 -3.95
CA GLY A 146 17.28 -3.17 -2.97
C GLY A 146 16.67 -3.89 -1.77
N ALA A 147 17.51 -4.61 -1.02
CA ALA A 147 17.11 -5.37 0.17
C ALA A 147 16.47 -4.47 1.27
N LEU A 148 15.85 -5.10 2.27
CA LEU A 148 15.37 -4.41 3.47
C LEU A 148 16.53 -3.64 4.11
N GLY A 149 16.30 -2.38 4.48
CA GLY A 149 17.35 -1.53 5.08
C GLY A 149 18.29 -0.84 4.09
N ALA A 150 18.15 -1.06 2.77
CA ALA A 150 19.00 -0.42 1.75
C ALA A 150 18.79 1.11 1.59
N GLY A 151 18.01 1.76 2.46
CA GLY A 151 17.83 3.22 2.44
C GLY A 151 16.82 3.77 1.42
N LYS A 152 16.00 2.92 0.78
CA LYS A 152 15.03 3.32 -0.26
C LYS A 152 14.02 4.35 0.25
N SER A 153 13.37 4.01 1.36
CA SER A 153 12.32 4.84 1.98
C SER A 153 12.94 6.10 2.59
N GLU A 154 14.12 5.98 3.18
CA GLU A 154 14.90 7.11 3.66
C GLU A 154 15.33 8.07 2.55
N LEU A 155 15.70 7.57 1.38
CA LEU A 155 16.00 8.41 0.21
C LEU A 155 14.76 9.19 -0.22
N ALA A 156 13.61 8.53 -0.39
CA ALA A 156 12.35 9.18 -0.74
C ALA A 156 11.95 10.26 0.28
N MET A 157 12.05 9.94 1.57
CA MET A 157 11.78 10.87 2.68
C MET A 157 12.77 12.05 2.72
N THR A 158 14.04 11.81 2.38
CA THR A 158 15.06 12.87 2.27
C THR A 158 14.75 13.83 1.14
N LEU A 159 14.38 13.31 -0.04
CA LEU A 159 13.96 14.13 -1.18
C LEU A 159 12.69 14.93 -0.89
N PHE A 160 11.82 14.41 -0.01
CA PHE A 160 10.61 15.08 0.46
C PHE A 160 10.86 16.06 1.63
N GLY A 161 12.12 16.24 2.05
CA GLY A 161 12.48 17.21 3.10
C GLY A 161 12.31 16.73 4.54
N ALA A 162 11.94 15.47 4.77
CA ALA A 162 11.72 14.95 6.13
C ALA A 162 13.02 14.79 6.96
N TYR A 163 14.17 14.64 6.29
CA TYR A 163 15.47 14.40 6.94
C TYR A 163 16.55 15.42 6.59
N LYS A 164 16.19 16.58 6.01
CA LYS A 164 17.20 17.47 5.38
C LYS A 164 18.33 17.90 6.32
N ARG A 165 18.04 18.18 7.60
CA ARG A 165 19.06 18.55 8.60
C ARG A 165 20.14 17.48 8.85
N LYS A 166 19.89 16.24 8.43
CA LYS A 166 20.80 15.10 8.58
C LYS A 166 21.43 14.67 7.24
N ALA A 167 21.03 15.28 6.13
CA ALA A 167 21.44 14.88 4.79
C ALA A 167 22.46 15.87 4.20
N SER A 168 23.52 15.34 3.58
CA SER A 168 24.55 16.09 2.85
C SER A 168 24.46 15.83 1.35
N GLY A 169 25.19 16.61 0.56
CA GLY A 169 25.15 16.56 -0.91
C GLY A 169 24.18 17.57 -1.52
N GLU A 170 23.97 17.45 -2.83
CA GLU A 170 23.24 18.44 -3.62
C GLU A 170 22.03 17.84 -4.32
N ILE A 171 20.93 18.60 -4.32
CA ILE A 171 19.70 18.27 -5.02
C ILE A 171 19.44 19.41 -6.00
N TYR A 172 19.27 19.07 -7.27
CA TYR A 172 18.82 20.00 -8.29
C TYR A 172 17.44 19.58 -8.76
N PHE A 173 16.51 20.53 -8.81
CA PHE A 173 15.16 20.31 -9.30
C PHE A 173 14.84 21.37 -10.35
N ARG A 174 14.49 20.94 -11.57
CA ARG A 174 14.32 21.81 -12.76
C ARG A 174 15.55 22.68 -13.00
N SER A 175 16.72 22.05 -13.05
CA SER A 175 18.04 22.66 -13.23
C SER A 175 18.48 23.69 -12.18
N LYS A 176 17.71 23.90 -11.10
CA LYS A 176 18.07 24.80 -9.99
C LYS A 176 18.48 23.99 -8.78
N LYS A 177 19.60 24.36 -8.15
CA LYS A 177 19.99 23.79 -6.85
C LYS A 177 18.92 24.17 -5.83
N VAL A 178 18.35 23.17 -5.16
CA VAL A 178 17.29 23.33 -4.16
C VAL A 178 17.72 22.74 -2.83
N SER A 179 17.19 23.30 -1.75
CA SER A 179 17.43 22.79 -0.39
C SER A 179 16.08 22.65 0.31
N ILE A 180 15.36 21.58 -0.03
CA ILE A 180 14.02 21.30 0.50
C ILE A 180 14.12 21.01 2.01
N GLN A 181 13.66 21.94 2.83
CA GLN A 181 13.81 21.89 4.30
C GLN A 181 12.68 21.15 5.00
N SER A 182 11.55 20.94 4.32
CA SER A 182 10.34 20.39 4.92
C SER A 182 9.41 19.75 3.88
N PRO A 183 8.54 18.81 4.30
CA PRO A 183 7.44 18.30 3.49
C PRO A 183 6.57 19.40 2.86
N GLU A 184 6.27 20.47 3.59
CA GLU A 184 5.48 21.60 3.12
C GLU A 184 6.15 22.30 1.94
N GLU A 185 7.48 22.46 2.00
CA GLU A 185 8.25 23.05 0.90
C GLU A 185 8.24 22.13 -0.32
N ALA A 186 8.38 20.82 -0.14
CA ALA A 186 8.30 19.84 -1.24
C ALA A 186 6.95 19.93 -1.96
N ILE A 187 5.84 19.98 -1.19
CA ILE A 187 4.48 20.12 -1.72
C ILE A 187 4.33 21.44 -2.50
N SER A 188 4.86 22.56 -1.99
CA SER A 188 4.83 23.85 -2.69
C SER A 188 5.53 23.81 -4.06
N LYS A 189 6.53 22.94 -4.22
CA LYS A 189 7.25 22.68 -5.47
C LYS A 189 6.58 21.63 -6.36
N LYS A 190 5.36 21.19 -6.00
CA LYS A 190 4.59 20.13 -6.66
C LYS A 190 5.25 18.75 -6.62
N ILE A 191 6.01 18.48 -5.55
CA ILE A 191 6.52 17.15 -5.25
C ILE A 191 5.53 16.49 -4.29
N ALA A 192 5.13 15.26 -4.57
CA ALA A 192 4.23 14.49 -3.72
C ALA A 192 4.92 13.19 -3.31
N LEU A 193 4.67 12.75 -2.07
CA LEU A 193 5.17 11.49 -1.53
C LEU A 193 3.99 10.59 -1.19
N VAL A 194 4.04 9.35 -1.68
CA VAL A 194 3.20 8.26 -1.18
C VAL A 194 4.07 7.40 -0.27
N THR A 195 3.82 7.49 1.04
CA THR A 195 4.63 6.78 2.03
C THR A 195 4.35 5.27 2.04
N GLU A 196 5.39 4.49 2.34
CA GLU A 196 5.28 3.06 2.64
C GLU A 196 4.53 2.82 3.96
N ASP A 197 4.81 3.62 4.99
CA ASP A 197 4.14 3.54 6.29
C ASP A 197 2.87 4.40 6.31
N ARG A 198 1.76 3.78 5.89
CA ARG A 198 0.44 4.40 5.87
C ARG A 198 -0.09 4.72 7.28
N ARG A 199 0.35 4.00 8.32
CA ARG A 199 -0.20 4.11 9.67
C ARG A 199 0.51 5.18 10.49
N GLY A 200 1.85 5.23 10.42
CA GLY A 200 2.65 6.18 11.18
C GLY A 200 2.89 7.51 10.46
N ALA A 201 3.07 7.47 9.13
CA ALA A 201 3.43 8.66 8.35
C ALA A 201 2.35 9.11 7.33
N GLY A 202 1.36 8.26 7.05
CA GLY A 202 0.36 8.54 6.01
C GLY A 202 -0.96 9.10 6.53
N LEU A 203 -1.40 8.67 7.73
CA LEU A 203 -2.71 8.98 8.28
C LEU A 203 -2.62 9.21 9.79
N ILE A 204 -3.53 10.04 10.30
CA ILE A 204 -3.76 10.23 11.72
C ILE A 204 -4.97 9.36 12.10
N LEU A 205 -4.68 8.11 12.48
CA LEU A 205 -5.69 7.05 12.66
C LEU A 205 -6.65 7.28 13.84
N ASN A 206 -6.28 8.10 14.82
CA ASN A 206 -7.16 8.50 15.91
C ASN A 206 -8.09 9.67 15.53
N LYS A 207 -8.11 10.10 14.25
CA LYS A 207 -8.98 11.14 13.71
C LYS A 207 -9.82 10.61 12.55
N GLY A 208 -10.98 11.22 12.34
CA GLY A 208 -11.89 10.87 11.24
C GLY A 208 -11.37 11.23 9.84
N ILE A 209 -12.12 10.80 8.82
CA ILE A 209 -11.79 11.04 7.40
C ILE A 209 -11.74 12.54 7.09
N ARG A 210 -12.71 13.33 7.59
CA ARG A 210 -12.73 14.79 7.42
C ARG A 210 -11.40 15.45 7.80
N PHE A 211 -10.86 15.10 8.96
CA PHE A 211 -9.61 15.68 9.46
C PHE A 211 -8.42 15.30 8.57
N ASN A 212 -8.30 14.02 8.21
CA ASN A 212 -7.21 13.53 7.36
C ASN A 212 -7.23 14.15 5.95
N ILE A 213 -8.43 14.40 5.38
CA ILE A 213 -8.56 15.08 4.07
C ILE A 213 -8.23 16.57 4.19
N SER A 214 -8.63 17.21 5.28
CA SER A 214 -8.49 18.67 5.45
C SER A 214 -7.08 19.08 5.87
N LEU A 215 -6.37 18.23 6.62
CA LEU A 215 -5.04 18.51 7.17
C LEU A 215 -4.05 19.05 6.12
N PRO A 216 -3.86 18.42 4.94
CA PRO A 216 -2.88 18.89 3.95
C PRO A 216 -3.28 20.22 3.29
N VAL A 217 -4.55 20.60 3.36
CA VAL A 217 -5.10 21.82 2.74
C VAL A 217 -5.53 22.86 3.76
N LEU A 218 -5.15 22.71 5.04
CA LEU A 218 -5.57 23.59 6.15
C LEU A 218 -5.32 25.08 5.87
N ARG A 219 -4.20 25.42 5.22
CA ARG A 219 -3.88 26.82 4.86
C ARG A 219 -4.86 27.44 3.87
N ASN A 220 -5.55 26.63 3.06
CA ASN A 220 -6.51 27.12 2.07
C ASN A 220 -7.92 27.26 2.64
N ILE A 221 -8.19 26.64 3.79
CA ILE A 221 -9.52 26.58 4.42
C ILE A 221 -9.58 27.31 5.77
N ASN A 222 -8.47 27.91 6.20
CA ASN A 222 -8.41 28.72 7.41
C ASN A 222 -8.56 30.23 7.10
N ARG A 223 -9.07 30.99 8.08
CA ARG A 223 -9.05 32.46 8.10
C ARG A 223 -8.72 32.91 9.51
N MET A 224 -7.68 33.72 9.65
CA MET A 224 -7.22 34.23 10.95
C MET A 224 -7.00 33.11 11.99
N GLY A 225 -6.44 31.96 11.57
CA GLY A 225 -6.18 30.82 12.45
C GLY A 225 -7.36 29.88 12.70
N PHE A 226 -8.58 30.25 12.30
CA PHE A 226 -9.77 29.40 12.45
C PHE A 226 -10.13 28.69 11.16
N VAL A 227 -10.45 27.40 11.25
CA VAL A 227 -10.95 26.61 10.10
C VAL A 227 -12.39 27.03 9.81
N LYS A 228 -12.66 27.40 8.56
CA LYS A 228 -14.03 27.68 8.11
C LYS A 228 -14.74 26.37 7.80
N ILE A 229 -15.61 25.94 8.71
CA ILE A 229 -16.32 24.65 8.65
C ILE A 229 -17.06 24.44 7.31
N GLU A 230 -17.69 25.48 6.77
CA GLU A 230 -18.40 25.38 5.48
C GLU A 230 -17.46 25.08 4.30
N ILE A 231 -16.30 25.73 4.28
CA ILE A 231 -15.28 25.50 3.25
C ILE A 231 -14.67 24.12 3.43
N GLU A 232 -14.32 23.75 4.67
CA GLU A 232 -13.82 22.42 5.01
C GLU A 232 -14.76 21.32 4.51
N LYS A 233 -16.06 21.40 4.85
CA LYS A 233 -17.07 20.42 4.41
C LYS A 233 -17.16 20.33 2.89
N LYS A 234 -17.18 21.47 2.20
CA LYS A 234 -17.24 21.50 0.72
C LYS A 234 -16.00 20.86 0.11
N THR A 235 -14.80 21.21 0.58
CA THR A 235 -13.53 20.64 0.13
C THR A 235 -13.48 19.14 0.39
N VAL A 236 -13.90 18.68 1.57
CA VAL A 236 -13.91 17.26 1.92
C VAL A 236 -14.85 16.46 1.03
N GLN A 237 -16.06 16.95 0.77
CA GLN A 237 -16.99 16.32 -0.16
C GLN A 237 -16.43 16.26 -1.59
N GLU A 238 -15.75 17.31 -2.04
CA GLU A 238 -15.11 17.35 -3.34
C GLU A 238 -14.00 16.29 -3.45
N TYR A 239 -13.14 16.16 -2.43
CA TYR A 239 -12.11 15.12 -2.39
C TYR A 239 -12.70 13.71 -2.30
N ILE A 240 -13.74 13.50 -1.48
CA ILE A 240 -14.46 12.22 -1.42
C ILE A 240 -14.97 11.83 -2.80
N LYS A 241 -15.57 12.77 -3.55
CA LYS A 241 -16.07 12.52 -4.91
C LYS A 241 -14.93 12.26 -5.90
N LYS A 242 -13.89 13.11 -5.92
CA LYS A 242 -12.75 13.01 -6.85
C LYS A 242 -11.95 11.73 -6.65
N LEU A 243 -11.70 11.35 -5.39
CA LEU A 243 -10.91 10.18 -5.02
C LEU A 243 -11.77 8.93 -4.82
N LYS A 244 -13.10 9.03 -4.99
CA LYS A 244 -14.07 7.94 -4.79
C LYS A 244 -13.93 7.26 -3.42
N ILE A 245 -13.76 8.06 -2.38
CA ILE A 245 -13.54 7.56 -1.01
C ILE A 245 -14.85 6.99 -0.47
N GLN A 246 -14.82 5.72 -0.07
CA GLN A 246 -15.94 5.06 0.59
C GLN A 246 -15.95 5.40 2.08
N CYS A 247 -16.94 6.18 2.53
CA CYS A 247 -17.12 6.55 3.93
C CYS A 247 -18.31 5.78 4.52
N LYS A 248 -18.12 5.01 5.60
CA LYS A 248 -19.20 4.29 6.29
C LYS A 248 -19.42 4.88 7.68
N GLY A 249 -20.52 5.63 7.86
CA GLY A 249 -20.97 6.15 9.15
C GLY A 249 -21.05 7.68 9.26
N ARG A 250 -22.05 8.21 9.99
CA ARG A 250 -22.32 9.65 10.18
C ARG A 250 -21.17 10.43 10.87
N ILE A 251 -20.27 9.76 11.58
CA ILE A 251 -19.19 10.36 12.40
C ILE A 251 -17.88 10.53 11.61
N GLN A 252 -17.79 9.96 10.39
CA GLN A 252 -16.57 10.03 9.57
C GLN A 252 -16.54 11.24 8.62
N ALA A 253 -17.66 11.97 8.49
CA ALA A 253 -17.82 13.16 7.66
C ALA A 253 -17.81 14.47 8.48
#